data_AF-A0A4R8G3S3-F1
#
_entry.id   AF-A0A4R8G3S3-F1
#
_cell.length_a   1.000
_cell.length_b   1.000
_cell.length_c   1.000
_cell.angle_alpha   90.00
_cell.angle_beta   90.00
_cell.angle_gamma   90.00
#
_symmetry.space_group_name_H-M   'P 1'
#
loop_
_entity.id
_entity.type
_entity.pdbx_description
1 polymer ?
#
loop_
_entity_poly.entity_id
_entity_poly.type
_entity_poly.pdbx_seq_one_letter_code
_entity_poly.pdbx_strand_id
1 'polypeptide(L)'
;ELLTMTIADYENANQKIELLRDKIENILVQNPGLLLLSAPEIGVVTAAEFSAEMGPVTQYDYAGQVIKTAGTNPLVKESGGKKARYGSISKQGNPQFRHIVYLIGRNLAIGKTNLYFKSYADRLRKKNKNSKKIYIAVGNKFIKVAFAMLRDHKLFDPPMWKGESLTSNIFDKIDSPENKEIALKTLENYLGVNSSKLAG
;
A
#
# COMPACT_ATOMS: atom_id res chain seq x y z
N GLU A 1 17.72 21.30 -33.43
CA GLU A 1 18.74 21.51 -32.39
C GLU A 1 18.13 21.55 -30.99
N LEU A 2 17.35 22.58 -30.61
CA LEU A 2 16.75 22.66 -29.25
C LEU A 2 15.85 21.45 -28.89
N LEU A 3 14.97 21.03 -29.81
CA LEU A 3 14.08 19.88 -29.59
C LEU A 3 14.85 18.57 -29.36
N THR A 4 15.97 18.39 -30.06
CA THR A 4 16.83 17.20 -29.94
C THR A 4 17.51 17.16 -28.58
N MET A 5 17.97 18.31 -28.06
CA MET A 5 18.50 18.40 -26.70
C MET A 5 17.43 18.05 -25.66
N THR A 6 16.22 18.61 -25.81
CA THR A 6 15.10 18.27 -24.91
C THR A 6 14.79 16.78 -24.91
N ILE A 7 14.75 16.13 -26.08
CA ILE A 7 14.52 14.68 -26.17
C ILE A 7 15.61 13.90 -25.44
N ALA A 8 16.89 14.27 -25.63
CA ALA A 8 17.99 13.62 -24.93
C ALA A 8 17.88 13.78 -23.39
N ASP A 9 17.43 14.93 -22.90
CA ASP A 9 17.19 15.15 -21.47
C ASP A 9 16.07 14.23 -20.93
N TYR A 10 14.98 14.06 -21.68
CA TYR A 10 13.91 13.13 -21.34
C TYR A 10 14.39 11.67 -21.34
N GLU A 11 15.19 11.26 -22.32
CA GLU A 11 15.78 9.91 -22.37
C GLU A 11 16.68 9.65 -21.16
N ASN A 12 17.55 10.60 -20.83
CA ASN A 12 18.42 10.52 -19.64
C ASN A 12 17.62 10.43 -18.33
N ALA A 13 16.52 11.19 -18.22
CA ALA A 13 15.65 11.13 -17.05
C ALA A 13 14.94 9.76 -16.95
N ASN A 14 14.45 9.22 -18.07
CA ASN A 14 13.82 7.91 -18.11
C ASN A 14 14.80 6.78 -17.74
N GLN A 15 16.03 6.81 -18.25
CA GLN A 15 17.07 5.84 -17.87
C GLN A 15 17.35 5.87 -16.37
N LYS A 16 17.41 7.07 -15.77
CA LYS A 16 17.57 7.20 -14.31
C LYS A 16 16.37 6.66 -13.54
N ILE A 17 15.15 6.85 -14.04
CA ILE A 17 13.93 6.31 -13.43
C ILE A 17 13.96 4.79 -13.43
N GLU A 18 14.30 4.15 -14.55
CA GLU A 18 14.37 2.68 -14.60
C GLU A 18 15.47 2.14 -13.69
N LEU A 19 16.66 2.75 -13.68
CA LEU A 19 17.73 2.38 -12.75
C LEU A 19 17.30 2.48 -11.28
N LEU A 20 16.51 3.50 -10.93
CA LEU A 20 15.99 3.65 -9.57
C LEU A 20 14.90 2.64 -9.27
N ARG A 21 14.05 2.28 -10.24
CA ARG A 21 13.05 1.22 -10.07
C ARG A 21 13.69 -0.12 -9.78
N ASP A 22 14.74 -0.49 -10.51
CA ASP A 22 15.48 -1.73 -10.27
C ASP A 22 16.07 -1.77 -8.85
N LYS A 23 16.64 -0.65 -8.39
CA LYS A 23 17.16 -0.53 -7.02
C LYS A 23 16.06 -0.63 -5.96
N ILE A 24 14.92 0.02 -6.21
CA ILE A 24 13.75 -0.06 -5.32
C ILE A 24 13.24 -1.50 -5.24
N GLU A 25 13.11 -2.17 -6.38
CA GLU A 25 12.70 -3.57 -6.46
C GLU A 25 13.65 -4.46 -5.67
N ASN A 26 14.96 -4.36 -5.94
CA ASN A 26 15.99 -5.16 -5.27
C ASN A 26 15.95 -4.99 -3.74
N ILE A 27 15.77 -3.77 -3.25
CA ILE A 27 15.62 -3.52 -1.81
C ILE A 27 14.30 -4.09 -1.28
N LEU A 28 13.20 -3.91 -2.01
CA LEU A 28 11.87 -4.36 -1.59
C LEU A 28 11.81 -5.88 -1.42
N VAL A 29 12.35 -6.63 -2.37
CA VAL A 29 12.29 -8.10 -2.38
C VAL A 29 13.06 -8.75 -1.23
N GLN A 30 13.89 -8.01 -0.50
CA GLN A 30 14.68 -8.48 0.63
C GLN A 30 14.03 -8.18 2.00
N ASN A 31 12.86 -7.54 2.02
CA ASN A 31 12.24 -7.05 3.26
C ASN A 31 10.73 -7.39 3.32
N PRO A 32 10.07 -7.28 4.49
CA PRO A 32 8.69 -7.75 4.63
C PRO A 32 7.69 -6.92 3.82
N GLY A 33 8.06 -5.73 3.33
CA GLY A 33 7.27 -4.94 2.40
C GLY A 33 6.88 -5.70 1.12
N LEU A 34 7.66 -6.71 0.73
CA LEU A 34 7.34 -7.65 -0.33
C LEU A 34 5.95 -8.28 -0.18
N LEU A 35 5.50 -8.55 1.04
CA LEU A 35 4.19 -9.15 1.32
C LEU A 35 3.05 -8.26 0.79
N LEU A 36 3.22 -6.94 0.74
CA LEU A 36 2.21 -6.01 0.25
C LEU A 36 1.93 -6.16 -1.25
N LEU A 37 2.87 -6.74 -2.02
CA LEU A 37 2.66 -7.05 -3.44
C LEU A 37 1.58 -8.12 -3.66
N SER A 38 1.22 -8.90 -2.63
CA SER A 38 0.08 -9.81 -2.76
C SER A 38 -1.27 -9.10 -2.78
N ALA A 39 -1.35 -7.82 -2.41
CA ALA A 39 -2.56 -7.04 -2.56
C ALA A 39 -2.72 -6.57 -4.02
N PRO A 40 -3.86 -6.84 -4.69
CA PRO A 40 -4.12 -6.28 -6.01
C PRO A 40 -4.07 -4.76 -5.99
N GLU A 41 -3.61 -4.17 -7.10
CA GLU A 41 -3.38 -2.72 -7.29
C GLU A 41 -2.27 -2.09 -6.43
N ILE A 42 -1.52 -2.90 -5.68
CA ILE A 42 -0.26 -2.49 -5.06
C ILE A 42 0.89 -3.05 -5.90
N GLY A 43 1.75 -2.17 -6.40
CA GLY A 43 2.97 -2.50 -7.15
C GLY A 43 4.24 -2.16 -6.36
N VAL A 44 5.41 -2.49 -6.93
CA VAL A 44 6.73 -2.34 -6.30
C VAL A 44 6.96 -0.96 -5.70
N VAL A 45 6.84 0.10 -6.51
CA VAL A 45 7.09 1.48 -6.04
C VAL A 45 6.16 1.84 -4.88
N THR A 46 4.86 1.57 -5.02
CA THR A 46 3.86 1.88 -3.98
C THR A 46 4.11 1.11 -2.68
N ALA A 47 4.47 -0.17 -2.77
CA ALA A 47 4.79 -1.00 -1.60
C ALA A 47 6.07 -0.52 -0.91
N ALA A 48 7.09 -0.17 -1.69
CA ALA A 48 8.35 0.37 -1.17
C ALA A 48 8.15 1.73 -0.50
N GLU A 49 7.46 2.67 -1.14
CA GLU A 49 7.14 3.99 -0.57
C GLU A 49 6.35 3.85 0.74
N PHE A 50 5.32 2.99 0.77
CA PHE A 50 4.56 2.74 1.99
C PHE A 50 5.45 2.16 3.10
N SER A 51 6.29 1.18 2.79
CA SER A 51 7.14 0.51 3.77
C SER A 51 8.23 1.43 4.30
N ALA A 52 8.81 2.28 3.44
CA ALA A 52 9.81 3.26 3.81
C ALA A 52 9.26 4.33 4.76
N GLU A 53 8.06 4.86 4.48
CA GLU A 53 7.42 5.88 5.32
C GLU A 53 6.83 5.31 6.62
N MET A 54 6.35 4.06 6.59
CA MET A 54 5.85 3.39 7.78
C MET A 54 7.00 3.04 8.73
N GLY A 55 8.12 2.58 8.19
CA GLY A 55 9.21 1.96 8.95
C GLY A 55 8.85 0.55 9.45
N PRO A 56 9.69 -0.04 10.32
CA PRO A 56 9.45 -1.36 10.90
C PRO A 56 8.10 -1.46 11.63
N VAL A 57 7.32 -2.49 11.31
CA VAL A 57 6.00 -2.72 11.94
C VAL A 57 6.07 -2.89 13.45
N THR A 58 7.22 -3.35 13.97
CA THR A 58 7.51 -3.56 15.39
C THR A 58 7.54 -2.28 16.22
N GLN A 59 7.58 -1.10 15.59
CA GLN A 59 7.48 0.19 16.28
C GLN A 59 6.04 0.52 16.70
N TYR A 60 5.05 -0.28 16.28
CA TYR A 60 3.65 -0.01 16.48
C TYR A 60 2.92 -1.17 17.16
N ASP A 61 2.16 -0.87 18.20
CA ASP A 61 1.32 -1.83 18.92
C ASP A 61 0.03 -2.14 18.14
N TYR A 62 -0.49 -1.13 17.42
CA TYR A 62 -1.72 -1.26 16.62
C TYR A 62 -1.74 -0.30 15.43
N ALA A 63 -2.44 -0.69 14.36
CA ALA A 63 -2.53 0.06 13.10
C ALA A 63 -2.99 1.53 13.24
N GLY A 64 -3.67 1.89 14.34
CA GLY A 64 -4.09 3.26 14.59
C GLY A 64 -2.91 4.22 14.85
N GLN A 65 -1.79 3.72 15.38
CA GLN A 65 -0.57 4.50 15.52
C GLN A 65 0.02 4.81 14.13
N VAL A 66 0.03 3.84 13.21
CA VAL A 66 0.44 4.07 11.80
C VAL A 66 -0.44 5.14 11.12
N ILE A 67 -1.76 5.08 11.30
CA ILE A 67 -2.70 6.10 10.79
C ILE A 67 -2.40 7.48 11.38
N LYS A 68 -2.00 7.55 12.66
CA LYS A 68 -1.60 8.79 13.34
C LYS A 68 -0.27 9.31 12.79
N THR A 69 0.71 8.44 12.52
CA THR A 69 1.98 8.79 11.86
C THR A 69 1.73 9.37 10.47
N ALA A 70 0.78 8.82 9.70
CA ALA A 70 0.35 9.40 8.43
C ALA A 70 -0.49 10.69 8.59
N GLY A 71 -0.96 11.02 9.80
CA GLY A 71 -1.82 12.17 10.05
C GLY A 71 -3.20 12.10 9.38
N THR A 72 -3.65 10.89 9.02
CA THR A 72 -4.94 10.65 8.34
C THR A 72 -6.05 10.24 9.31
N ASN A 73 -5.77 10.20 10.61
CA ASN A 73 -6.78 9.99 11.63
C ASN A 73 -7.79 11.15 11.63
N PRO A 74 -9.10 10.87 11.79
CA PRO A 74 -10.10 11.92 11.90
C PRO A 74 -9.91 12.70 13.21
N LEU A 75 -10.12 14.01 13.17
CA LEU A 75 -10.26 14.84 14.36
C LEU A 75 -11.59 14.52 15.03
N VAL A 76 -11.53 14.22 16.32
CA VAL A 76 -12.72 13.99 17.14
C VAL A 76 -13.13 15.33 17.75
N LYS A 77 -14.37 15.76 17.49
CA LYS A 77 -14.99 16.87 18.21
C LYS A 77 -16.01 16.31 19.19
N GLU A 78 -15.68 16.39 20.47
CA GLU A 78 -16.61 16.14 21.57
C GLU A 78 -16.99 17.50 22.17
N SER A 79 -18.25 17.91 21.96
CA SER A 79 -18.85 19.01 22.73
C SER A 79 -19.75 18.39 23.78
N GLY A 80 -19.59 18.79 25.04
CA GLY A 80 -20.20 18.18 26.23
C GLY A 80 -21.62 17.63 25.99
N GLY A 81 -21.77 16.30 26.14
CA GLY A 81 -23.05 15.59 26.08
C GLY A 81 -23.50 15.08 24.69
N LYS A 82 -22.78 15.36 23.59
CA LYS A 82 -23.15 14.85 22.24
C LYS A 82 -22.20 13.75 21.77
N LYS A 83 -22.73 12.79 21.00
CA LYS A 83 -21.92 11.75 20.34
C LYS A 83 -20.75 12.39 19.58
N ALA A 84 -19.55 11.85 19.80
CA ALA A 84 -18.32 12.25 19.12
C ALA A 84 -18.54 12.40 17.60
N ARG A 85 -18.29 13.60 17.06
CA ARG A 85 -18.35 13.85 15.62
C ARG A 85 -16.96 13.80 15.02
N TYR A 86 -16.79 12.96 14.01
CA TYR A 86 -15.55 12.86 13.25
C TYR A 86 -15.51 13.94 12.16
N GLY A 87 -14.51 14.81 12.24
CA GLY A 87 -14.30 15.96 11.36
C GLY A 87 -13.33 15.70 10.20
N SER A 88 -12.52 16.69 9.88
CA SER A 88 -11.40 16.58 8.95
C SER A 88 -10.31 15.63 9.48
N ILE A 89 -9.39 15.19 8.63
CA ILE A 89 -8.17 14.54 9.09
C ILE A 89 -7.30 15.50 9.91
N SER A 90 -6.46 14.94 10.78
CA SER A 90 -5.57 15.65 11.69
C SER A 90 -4.49 16.46 10.97
N LYS A 91 -3.85 15.89 9.95
CA LYS A 91 -2.67 16.43 9.25
C LYS A 91 -1.42 16.68 10.12
N GLN A 92 -1.41 16.27 11.39
CA GLN A 92 -0.28 16.43 12.31
C GLN A 92 0.84 15.39 12.10
N GLY A 93 0.63 14.41 11.22
CA GLY A 93 1.62 13.40 10.86
C GLY A 93 2.41 13.76 9.59
N ASN A 94 3.24 12.81 9.15
CA ASN A 94 4.13 12.93 8.01
C ASN A 94 3.36 13.28 6.71
N PRO A 95 3.66 14.44 6.07
CA PRO A 95 3.03 14.84 4.82
C PRO A 95 3.25 13.90 3.63
N GLN A 96 4.43 13.28 3.54
CA GLN A 96 4.73 12.33 2.46
C GLN A 96 3.98 11.02 2.68
N PHE A 97 4.02 10.47 3.90
CA PHE A 97 3.23 9.29 4.20
C PHE A 97 1.73 9.51 3.96
N ARG A 98 1.22 10.69 4.35
CA ARG A 98 -0.17 11.09 4.05
C ARG A 98 -0.48 11.08 2.55
N HIS A 99 0.45 11.57 1.73
CA HIS A 99 0.29 11.60 0.28
C HIS A 99 0.23 10.19 -0.29
N ILE A 100 1.14 9.30 0.11
CA ILE A 100 1.18 7.90 -0.29
C ILE A 100 -0.13 7.18 0.12
N VAL A 101 -0.60 7.39 1.34
CA VAL A 101 -1.88 6.82 1.82
C VAL A 101 -3.07 7.32 0.99
N TYR A 102 -3.06 8.58 0.57
CA TYR A 102 -4.07 9.12 -0.33
C TYR A 102 -4.01 8.47 -1.72
N LEU A 103 -2.83 8.30 -2.31
CA LEU A 103 -2.64 7.67 -3.61
C LEU A 103 -3.06 6.20 -3.60
N ILE A 104 -2.61 5.43 -2.60
CA ILE A 104 -3.03 4.05 -2.38
C ILE A 104 -4.55 3.98 -2.25
N GLY A 105 -5.13 4.83 -1.41
CA GLY A 105 -6.57 4.90 -1.20
C GLY A 105 -7.36 5.25 -2.46
N ARG A 106 -6.81 6.11 -3.32
CA ARG A 106 -7.39 6.43 -4.63
C ARG A 106 -7.34 5.22 -5.55
N ASN A 107 -6.18 4.60 -5.72
CA ASN A 107 -5.96 3.47 -6.62
C ASN A 107 -6.88 2.30 -6.26
N LEU A 108 -6.89 1.90 -4.99
CA LEU A 108 -7.76 0.82 -4.48
C LEU A 108 -9.27 1.15 -4.55
N ALA A 109 -9.64 2.44 -4.55
CA ALA A 109 -11.04 2.84 -4.65
C ALA A 109 -11.57 2.83 -6.08
N ILE A 110 -10.73 3.18 -7.06
CA ILE A 110 -11.12 3.26 -8.49
C ILE A 110 -10.81 1.97 -9.26
N GLY A 111 -9.92 1.16 -8.70
CA GLY A 111 -9.48 -0.10 -9.23
C GLY A 111 -10.60 -1.10 -9.49
N LYS A 112 -10.26 -2.14 -10.25
CA LYS A 112 -11.20 -3.18 -10.71
C LYS A 112 -10.89 -4.54 -10.13
N THR A 113 -9.64 -4.78 -9.74
CA THR A 113 -9.16 -6.10 -9.31
C THR A 113 -9.31 -6.29 -7.81
N ASN A 114 -9.16 -5.22 -7.00
CA ASN A 114 -9.28 -5.32 -5.55
C ASN A 114 -10.72 -5.09 -5.05
N LEU A 115 -11.56 -6.12 -5.15
CA LEU A 115 -12.99 -6.04 -4.78
C LEU A 115 -13.23 -5.74 -3.29
N TYR A 116 -12.29 -6.11 -2.41
CA TYR A 116 -12.39 -5.84 -0.97
C TYR A 116 -12.37 -4.33 -0.63
N PHE A 117 -11.47 -3.57 -1.26
CA PHE A 117 -11.42 -2.12 -1.07
C PHE A 117 -12.44 -1.39 -1.94
N LYS A 118 -12.67 -1.85 -3.17
CA LYS A 118 -13.68 -1.29 -4.07
C LYS A 118 -15.08 -1.33 -3.45
N SER A 119 -15.51 -2.47 -2.92
CA SER A 119 -16.82 -2.60 -2.27
C SER A 119 -16.96 -1.67 -1.06
N TYR A 120 -15.88 -1.43 -0.33
CA TYR A 120 -15.87 -0.45 0.77
C TYR A 120 -15.99 0.98 0.25
N ALA A 121 -15.26 1.33 -0.80
CA ALA A 121 -15.38 2.63 -1.46
C ALA A 121 -16.81 2.86 -1.98
N ASP A 122 -17.43 1.87 -2.61
CA ASP A 122 -18.80 1.94 -3.12
C ASP A 122 -19.83 2.17 -2.02
N ARG A 123 -19.67 1.51 -0.86
CA ARG A 123 -20.52 1.80 0.31
C ARG A 123 -20.39 3.24 0.79
N LEU A 124 -19.22 3.85 0.67
CA LEU A 124 -19.02 5.26 1.02
C LEU A 124 -19.58 6.21 -0.05
N ARG A 125 -19.48 5.84 -1.35
CA ARG A 125 -20.10 6.58 -2.47
C ARG A 125 -21.62 6.64 -2.31
N LYS A 126 -22.26 5.50 -1.99
CA LYS A 126 -23.71 5.41 -1.72
C LYS A 126 -24.17 6.30 -0.55
N LYS A 127 -23.26 6.69 0.34
CA LYS A 127 -23.51 7.64 1.45
C LYS A 127 -23.21 9.09 1.06
N ASN A 128 -23.10 9.40 -0.24
CA ASN A 128 -22.80 10.73 -0.78
C ASN A 128 -21.52 11.37 -0.21
N LYS A 129 -20.51 10.56 0.15
CA LYS A 129 -19.22 11.09 0.61
C LYS A 129 -18.40 11.61 -0.56
N ASN A 130 -17.74 12.76 -0.36
CA ASN A 130 -16.79 13.31 -1.33
C ASN A 130 -15.62 12.35 -1.60
N SER A 131 -15.18 12.24 -2.85
CA SER A 131 -14.12 11.33 -3.31
C SER A 131 -12.83 11.41 -2.49
N LYS A 132 -12.37 12.61 -2.12
CA LYS A 132 -11.14 12.76 -1.29
C LYS A 132 -11.29 12.11 0.08
N LYS A 133 -12.48 12.21 0.70
CA LYS A 133 -12.79 11.55 1.97
C LYS A 133 -12.84 10.03 1.80
N ILE A 134 -13.33 9.55 0.65
CA ILE A 134 -13.34 8.12 0.32
C ILE A 134 -11.92 7.60 0.20
N TYR A 135 -11.05 8.27 -0.55
CA TYR A 135 -9.66 7.84 -0.75
C TYR A 135 -8.92 7.76 0.58
N ILE A 136 -9.02 8.76 1.44
CA ILE A 136 -8.44 8.70 2.79
C ILE A 136 -9.03 7.53 3.61
N ALA A 137 -10.34 7.32 3.56
CA ALA A 137 -10.96 6.23 4.31
C ALA A 137 -10.50 4.85 3.81
N VAL A 138 -10.32 4.68 2.49
CA VAL A 138 -9.80 3.46 1.88
C VAL A 138 -8.32 3.28 2.21
N GLY A 139 -7.51 4.33 2.13
CA GLY A 139 -6.10 4.31 2.55
C GLY A 139 -5.94 3.94 4.03
N ASN A 140 -6.76 4.48 4.93
CA ASN A 140 -6.77 4.09 6.34
C ASN A 140 -7.21 2.62 6.54
N LYS A 141 -8.10 2.12 5.68
CA LYS A 141 -8.47 0.70 5.68
C LYS A 141 -7.29 -0.16 5.20
N PHE A 142 -6.56 0.29 4.18
CA PHE A 142 -5.36 -0.39 3.69
C PHE A 142 -4.28 -0.45 4.78
N ILE A 143 -3.98 0.64 5.49
CA ILE A 143 -3.03 0.65 6.62
C ILE A 143 -3.34 -0.47 7.63
N LYS A 144 -4.62 -0.66 7.97
CA LYS A 144 -5.02 -1.72 8.91
C LYS A 144 -4.72 -3.12 8.39
N VAL A 145 -4.93 -3.35 7.10
CA VAL A 145 -4.65 -4.63 6.46
C VAL A 145 -3.14 -4.84 6.32
N ALA A 146 -2.42 -3.85 5.79
CA ALA A 146 -0.97 -3.87 5.66
C ALA A 146 -0.26 -4.09 7.00
N PHE A 147 -0.70 -3.42 8.07
CA PHE A 147 -0.18 -3.63 9.42
C PHE A 147 -0.34 -5.09 9.88
N ALA A 148 -1.52 -5.70 9.68
CA ALA A 148 -1.75 -7.09 10.03
C ALA A 148 -0.90 -8.06 9.17
N MET A 149 -0.81 -7.81 7.86
CA MET A 149 0.02 -8.59 6.94
C MET A 149 1.49 -8.59 7.36
N LEU A 150 2.03 -7.41 7.67
CA LEU A 150 3.44 -7.24 8.03
C LEU A 150 3.74 -7.76 9.44
N ARG A 151 2.82 -7.60 10.40
CA ARG A 151 2.98 -8.10 11.77
C ARG A 151 2.88 -9.62 11.85
N ASP A 152 1.93 -10.21 11.13
CA ASP A 152 1.62 -11.64 11.22
C ASP A 152 2.34 -12.46 10.14
N HIS A 153 3.17 -11.81 9.31
CA HIS A 153 3.79 -12.36 8.10
C HIS A 153 2.80 -13.15 7.24
N LYS A 154 1.80 -12.45 6.70
CA LYS A 154 0.75 -13.04 5.86
C LYS A 154 0.60 -12.29 4.55
N LEU A 155 0.26 -13.07 3.52
CA LEU A 155 -0.23 -12.51 2.26
C LEU A 155 -1.61 -11.86 2.44
N PHE A 156 -2.03 -11.13 1.41
CA PHE A 156 -3.28 -10.39 1.41
C PHE A 156 -4.49 -11.32 1.46
N ASP A 157 -4.98 -11.56 2.67
CA ASP A 157 -6.20 -12.33 2.92
C ASP A 157 -7.13 -11.56 3.87
N PRO A 158 -7.99 -10.67 3.34
CA PRO A 158 -8.84 -9.84 4.18
C PRO A 158 -9.97 -10.69 4.82
N PRO A 159 -10.08 -10.79 6.16
CA PRO A 159 -10.92 -11.78 6.86
C PRO A 159 -12.42 -11.62 6.66
N MET A 160 -12.86 -10.47 6.15
CA MET A 160 -14.28 -10.17 5.88
C MET A 160 -14.66 -10.44 4.42
N TRP A 161 -13.71 -10.85 3.58
CA TRP A 161 -13.96 -11.26 2.21
C TRP A 161 -14.36 -12.72 2.18
N LYS A 162 -15.45 -13.04 1.47
CA LYS A 162 -16.00 -14.40 1.35
C LYS A 162 -16.04 -14.91 -0.10
N GLY A 163 -15.51 -14.14 -1.04
CA GLY A 163 -15.41 -14.56 -2.44
C GLY A 163 -14.13 -15.36 -2.69
N GLU A 164 -13.81 -15.57 -3.96
CA GLU A 164 -12.53 -16.15 -4.38
C GLU A 164 -11.33 -15.38 -3.84
N SER A 165 -10.18 -16.05 -3.69
CA SER A 165 -8.96 -15.40 -3.23
C SER A 165 -8.65 -14.16 -4.07
N LEU A 166 -8.40 -13.05 -3.39
CA LEU A 166 -7.95 -11.81 -4.02
C LEU A 166 -6.43 -11.68 -3.97
N THR A 167 -5.71 -12.71 -3.54
CA THR A 167 -4.23 -12.68 -3.49
C THR A 167 -3.70 -12.59 -4.92
N SER A 168 -2.95 -11.53 -5.21
CA SER A 168 -2.21 -11.42 -6.48
C SER A 168 -0.92 -12.24 -6.41
N ASN A 169 -0.53 -12.82 -7.53
CA ASN A 169 0.80 -13.37 -7.69
C ASN A 169 1.84 -12.23 -7.55
N ILE A 170 2.77 -12.40 -6.61
CA ILE A 170 3.83 -11.41 -6.33
C ILE A 170 4.85 -11.37 -7.49
N PHE A 171 5.15 -12.52 -8.10
CA PHE A 171 6.19 -12.65 -9.11
C PHE A 171 5.83 -11.99 -10.45
N ASP A 172 4.54 -11.75 -10.70
CA ASP A 172 4.05 -11.01 -11.87
C ASP A 172 4.35 -9.50 -11.76
N LYS A 173 4.72 -9.03 -10.58
CA LYS A 173 4.98 -7.61 -10.29
C LYS A 173 6.46 -7.30 -10.12
N ILE A 174 7.31 -8.31 -10.23
CA ILE A 174 8.77 -8.20 -10.13
C ILE A 174 9.30 -8.39 -11.54
N ASP A 175 10.11 -7.45 -12.01
CA ASP A 175 10.60 -7.48 -13.38
C ASP A 175 11.86 -8.35 -13.49
N SER A 176 12.81 -8.20 -12.55
CA SER A 176 14.11 -8.90 -12.63
C SER A 176 14.01 -10.39 -12.25
N PRO A 177 14.53 -11.31 -13.07
CA PRO A 177 14.61 -12.74 -12.73
C PRO A 177 15.38 -13.03 -11.44
N GLU A 178 16.49 -12.32 -11.22
CA GLU A 178 17.29 -12.43 -9.99
C GLU A 178 16.48 -11.99 -8.77
N ASN A 179 15.73 -10.89 -8.89
CA ASN A 179 14.86 -10.41 -7.82
C ASN A 179 13.70 -11.38 -7.54
N LYS A 180 13.23 -12.16 -8.53
CA LYS A 180 12.23 -13.22 -8.29
C LYS A 180 12.78 -14.35 -7.42
N GLU A 181 14.03 -14.76 -7.64
CA GLU A 181 14.68 -15.77 -6.80
C GLU A 181 14.88 -15.27 -5.36
N ILE A 182 15.30 -14.01 -5.21
CA ILE A 182 15.45 -13.36 -3.90
C ILE A 182 14.09 -13.24 -3.20
N ALA A 183 13.05 -12.84 -3.94
CA ALA A 183 11.69 -12.74 -3.43
C ALA A 183 11.16 -14.09 -2.94
N LEU A 184 11.41 -15.18 -3.69
CA LEU A 184 11.00 -16.51 -3.29
C LEU A 184 11.61 -16.90 -1.94
N LYS A 185 12.94 -16.79 -1.79
CA LYS A 185 13.64 -17.09 -0.53
C LYS A 185 13.12 -16.22 0.62
N THR A 186 12.85 -14.95 0.34
CA THR A 186 12.33 -14.01 1.33
C THR A 186 10.91 -14.38 1.78
N LEU A 187 10.04 -14.79 0.84
CA LEU A 187 8.69 -15.27 1.16
C LEU A 187 8.73 -16.58 1.97
N GLU A 188 9.60 -17.53 1.62
CA GLU A 188 9.78 -18.76 2.39
C GLU A 188 10.17 -18.45 3.85
N ASN A 189 11.09 -17.51 4.06
CA ASN A 189 11.53 -17.09 5.38
C ASN A 189 10.39 -16.45 6.21
N TYR A 190 9.57 -15.57 5.61
CA TYR A 190 8.51 -14.88 6.35
C TYR A 190 7.26 -15.74 6.56
N LEU A 191 6.85 -16.49 5.53
CA LEU A 191 5.60 -17.25 5.55
C LEU A 191 5.76 -18.64 6.19
N GLY A 192 6.99 -19.16 6.30
CA GLY A 192 7.24 -20.49 6.84
C GLY A 192 6.65 -21.62 5.99
N VAL A 193 6.41 -21.38 4.70
CA VAL A 193 5.89 -22.36 3.73
C VAL A 193 6.90 -22.62 2.63
N ASN A 194 6.99 -23.89 2.21
CA ASN A 194 7.86 -24.35 1.14
C ASN A 194 7.35 -23.89 -0.24
N SER A 195 8.27 -23.65 -1.17
CA SER A 195 8.10 -23.03 -2.51
C SER A 195 6.92 -23.55 -3.35
N SER A 196 6.53 -24.82 -3.20
CA SER A 196 5.48 -25.46 -3.99
C SER A 196 4.06 -24.91 -3.79
N LYS A 197 3.82 -24.11 -2.74
CA LYS A 197 2.51 -23.47 -2.47
C LYS A 197 2.42 -22.00 -2.90
N LEU A 198 3.52 -21.37 -3.28
CA LEU A 198 3.59 -19.92 -3.56
C LEU A 198 3.54 -19.58 -5.06
N ALA A 199 3.74 -20.57 -5.92
CA ALA A 199 3.76 -20.42 -7.38
C ALA A 199 2.43 -20.80 -8.08
N GLY A 200 1.37 -21.07 -7.29
CA GLY A 200 0.05 -21.48 -7.78
C GLY A 200 -0.93 -20.34 -7.89
#